data_AF-A0A157L9A6-F1
#
_entry.id   AF-A0A157L9A6-F1
#
_cell.length_a   1.000
_cell.length_b   1.000
_cell.length_c   1.000
_cell.angle_alpha   90.00
_cell.angle_beta   90.00
_cell.angle_gamma   90.00
#
_symmetry.space_group_name_H-M   'P 1'
#
loop_
_entity.id
_entity.type
_entity.pdbx_description
1 polymer ?
#
loop_
_entity_poly.entity_id
_entity_poly.type
_entity_poly.pdbx_seq_one_letter_code
_entity_poly.pdbx_strand_id
1 'polypeptide(L)'
;MPKLKSGHVSPTVAENAAINAAIRHDPDTREMTARDFARARLGATFPPSDGKTRITMWVDSDVLDAFKELAGKGGKGYQTLINETLRDVVSGLASGRDTQGNPASAKLGFDEERLRQVLREELARQREAFIRQIHDPRE
;
A
#
# COMPACT_ATOMS: atom_id res chain seq x y z
N MET A 1 -25.83 -2.06 -18.88
CA MET A 1 -24.75 -1.29 -19.55
C MET A 1 -24.52 -0.01 -18.76
N PRO A 2 -23.27 0.41 -18.53
CA PRO A 2 -22.99 1.67 -17.84
C PRO A 2 -23.63 2.83 -18.62
N LYS A 3 -24.21 3.80 -17.89
CA LYS A 3 -24.85 4.96 -18.50
C LYS A 3 -23.78 5.87 -19.11
N LEU A 4 -24.03 6.38 -20.31
CA LEU A 4 -23.18 7.38 -20.95
C LEU A 4 -23.13 8.65 -20.08
N LYS A 5 -21.97 9.32 -20.08
CA LYS A 5 -21.77 10.55 -19.30
C LYS A 5 -22.74 11.64 -19.74
N SER A 6 -23.15 12.49 -18.81
CA SER A 6 -23.91 13.72 -19.10
C SER A 6 -23.17 14.57 -20.13
N GLY A 7 -23.87 15.03 -21.18
CA GLY A 7 -23.27 15.78 -22.29
C GLY A 7 -22.74 14.95 -23.46
N HIS A 8 -23.02 13.64 -23.50
CA HIS A 8 -22.61 12.78 -24.61
C HIS A 8 -23.34 13.13 -25.92
N VAL A 9 -22.59 13.60 -26.92
CA VAL A 9 -23.06 13.81 -28.28
C VAL A 9 -22.72 12.57 -29.11
N SER A 10 -23.75 11.96 -29.72
CA SER A 10 -23.54 10.87 -30.68
C SER A 10 -23.50 11.47 -32.08
N PRO A 11 -22.56 11.06 -32.96
CA PRO A 11 -22.56 11.54 -34.33
C PRO A 11 -23.85 11.19 -35.05
N THR A 12 -24.33 12.11 -35.88
CA THR A 12 -25.48 11.88 -36.76
C THR A 12 -25.17 10.81 -37.81
N VAL A 13 -26.20 10.31 -38.48
CA VAL A 13 -26.02 9.32 -39.57
C VAL A 13 -25.15 9.86 -40.70
N ALA A 14 -25.30 11.15 -41.04
CA ALA A 14 -24.51 11.81 -42.08
C ALA A 14 -23.04 11.98 -41.65
N GLU A 15 -22.78 12.38 -40.41
CA GLU A 15 -21.43 12.49 -39.87
C GLU A 15 -20.74 11.12 -39.78
N ASN A 16 -21.46 10.08 -39.33
CA ASN A 16 -20.94 8.72 -39.33
C ASN A 16 -20.58 8.24 -40.74
N ALA A 17 -21.40 8.56 -41.75
CA ALA A 17 -21.10 8.22 -43.14
C ALA A 17 -19.83 8.94 -43.65
N ALA A 18 -19.66 10.22 -43.31
CA ALA A 18 -18.47 11.00 -43.66
C ALA A 18 -17.21 10.47 -42.95
N ILE A 19 -17.31 10.12 -41.66
CA ILE A 19 -16.22 9.51 -40.89
C ILE A 19 -15.80 8.17 -41.52
N ASN A 20 -16.75 7.30 -41.84
CA ASN A 20 -16.47 6.00 -42.48
C ASN A 20 -15.91 6.13 -43.90
N ALA A 21 -16.26 7.20 -44.63
CA ALA A 21 -15.66 7.50 -45.93
C ALA A 21 -14.20 7.97 -45.78
N ALA A 22 -13.93 8.83 -44.79
CA ALA A 22 -12.58 9.33 -44.51
C ALA A 22 -11.64 8.20 -44.05
N ILE A 23 -12.09 7.32 -43.14
CA ILE A 23 -11.30 6.18 -42.64
C ILE A 23 -10.83 5.28 -43.78
N ARG A 24 -11.71 4.96 -44.74
CA ARG A 24 -11.36 4.09 -45.89
C ARG A 24 -10.33 4.70 -46.85
N HIS A 25 -10.21 6.02 -46.86
CA HIS A 25 -9.26 6.71 -47.72
C HIS A 25 -7.91 6.97 -47.03
N ASP A 26 -7.82 6.77 -45.71
CA ASP A 26 -6.58 6.96 -44.95
C ASP A 26 -5.63 5.76 -45.18
N PRO A 27 -4.46 5.97 -45.81
CA PRO A 27 -3.51 4.90 -46.13
C PRO A 27 -2.88 4.26 -44.89
N ASP A 28 -2.88 4.94 -43.74
CA ASP A 28 -2.29 4.45 -42.49
C ASP A 28 -3.33 3.77 -41.58
N THR A 29 -4.63 3.92 -41.88
CA THR A 29 -5.70 3.29 -41.11
C THR A 29 -6.08 1.94 -41.69
N ARG A 30 -5.49 0.87 -41.14
CA ARG A 30 -5.88 -0.51 -41.47
C ARG A 30 -7.17 -0.90 -40.74
N GLU A 31 -8.25 -1.13 -41.50
CA GLU A 31 -9.45 -1.79 -40.98
C GLU A 31 -9.15 -3.27 -40.66
N MET A 32 -9.38 -3.68 -39.40
CA MET A 32 -9.22 -5.07 -39.01
C MET A 32 -10.32 -5.93 -39.62
N THR A 33 -9.93 -6.98 -40.35
CA THR A 33 -10.88 -7.89 -40.97
C THR A 33 -11.40 -8.93 -39.97
N ALA A 34 -12.53 -9.59 -40.29
CA ALA A 34 -13.01 -10.74 -39.50
C ALA A 34 -11.94 -11.85 -39.35
N ARG A 35 -11.07 -12.00 -40.35
CA ARG A 35 -9.94 -12.95 -40.31
C ARG A 35 -8.84 -12.50 -39.33
N ASP A 36 -8.61 -11.21 -39.20
CA ASP A 36 -7.69 -10.65 -38.22
C ASP A 36 -8.22 -10.84 -36.81
N PHE A 37 -9.52 -10.61 -36.58
CA PHE A 37 -10.17 -10.91 -35.29
C PHE A 37 -10.14 -12.40 -34.94
N ALA A 38 -10.36 -13.28 -35.92
CA ALA A 38 -10.26 -14.73 -35.70
C ALA A 38 -8.85 -15.19 -35.33
N ARG A 39 -7.81 -14.42 -35.70
CA ARG A 39 -6.41 -14.67 -35.37
C ARG A 39 -5.92 -13.85 -34.18
N ALA A 40 -6.70 -12.88 -33.72
CA ALA A 40 -6.38 -12.07 -32.56
C ALA A 40 -6.38 -12.97 -31.33
N ARG A 41 -5.25 -13.02 -30.65
CA ARG A 41 -5.16 -13.62 -29.31
C ARG A 41 -5.32 -12.49 -28.31
N LEU A 42 -6.15 -12.69 -27.29
CA LEU A 42 -6.13 -11.85 -26.10
C LEU A 42 -4.68 -11.85 -25.60
N GLY A 43 -4.04 -10.68 -25.59
CA GLY A 43 -2.69 -10.54 -25.07
C GLY A 43 -2.65 -11.16 -23.68
N ALA A 44 -1.64 -11.99 -23.41
CA ALA A 44 -1.43 -12.55 -22.08
C ALA A 44 -1.54 -11.39 -21.09
N THR A 45 -2.41 -11.51 -20.08
CA THR A 45 -2.37 -10.62 -18.93
C THR A 45 -0.92 -10.58 -18.48
N PHE A 46 -0.29 -9.40 -18.56
CA PHE A 46 1.14 -9.23 -18.33
C PHE A 46 1.56 -10.10 -17.15
N PRO A 47 2.64 -10.92 -17.27
CA PRO A 47 3.18 -11.58 -16.11
C PRO A 47 3.39 -10.52 -15.01
N PRO A 48 3.19 -10.87 -13.72
CA PRO A 48 3.33 -9.89 -12.64
C PRO A 48 4.59 -9.08 -12.87
N SER A 49 4.47 -7.75 -12.92
CA SER A 49 5.61 -6.85 -13.10
C SER A 49 6.73 -7.31 -12.18
N ASP A 50 7.93 -7.50 -12.73
CA ASP A 50 9.07 -8.10 -12.05
C ASP A 50 9.19 -7.60 -10.59
N GLY A 51 9.30 -8.52 -9.64
CA GLY A 51 9.36 -8.23 -8.20
C GLY A 51 8.01 -8.05 -7.45
N LYS A 52 6.84 -8.30 -8.06
CA LYS A 52 5.54 -8.33 -7.35
C LYS A 52 4.96 -9.73 -7.24
N THR A 53 4.65 -10.16 -6.02
CA THR A 53 3.96 -11.43 -5.75
C THR A 53 2.45 -11.18 -5.60
N ARG A 54 1.63 -11.93 -6.34
CA ARG A 54 0.17 -11.94 -6.14
C ARG A 54 -0.15 -12.74 -4.90
N ILE A 55 -0.81 -12.11 -3.93
CA ILE A 55 -1.33 -12.77 -2.72
C ILE A 55 -2.85 -12.79 -2.75
N THR A 56 -3.44 -13.80 -2.12
CA THR A 56 -4.88 -13.85 -1.85
C THR A 56 -5.07 -13.65 -0.35
N MET A 57 -5.64 -12.52 0.04
CA MET A 57 -5.94 -12.20 1.43
C MET A 57 -7.26 -11.45 1.52
N TRP A 58 -7.92 -11.53 2.68
CA TRP A 58 -9.04 -10.67 3.01
C TRP A 58 -8.52 -9.33 3.54
N VAL A 59 -9.13 -8.23 3.09
CA VAL A 59 -8.88 -6.88 3.58
C VAL A 59 -10.25 -6.27 3.86
N ASP A 60 -10.39 -5.58 4.98
CA ASP A 60 -11.65 -4.93 5.34
C ASP A 60 -12.05 -3.90 4.27
N SER A 61 -13.35 -3.83 3.99
CA SER A 61 -13.88 -3.03 2.87
C SER A 61 -13.63 -1.54 3.07
N ASP A 62 -13.78 -1.06 4.31
CA ASP A 62 -13.56 0.34 4.70
C ASP A 62 -12.09 0.75 4.52
N VAL A 63 -11.14 -0.11 4.88
CA VAL A 63 -9.71 0.09 4.65
C VAL A 63 -9.43 0.20 3.15
N LEU A 64 -9.98 -0.73 2.35
CA LEU A 64 -9.80 -0.72 0.90
C LEU A 64 -10.39 0.55 0.27
N ASP A 65 -11.56 0.99 0.71
CA ASP A 65 -12.22 2.19 0.20
C ASP A 65 -11.46 3.46 0.58
N ALA A 66 -10.91 3.55 1.79
CA ALA A 66 -10.02 4.64 2.18
C ALA A 66 -8.80 4.77 1.25
N PHE A 67 -8.15 3.65 0.90
CA PHE A 67 -7.03 3.67 -0.04
C PHE A 67 -7.44 4.07 -1.46
N LYS A 68 -8.65 3.69 -1.92
CA LYS A 68 -9.18 4.15 -3.22
C LYS A 68 -9.43 5.65 -3.23
N GLU A 69 -9.99 6.22 -2.16
CA GLU A 69 -10.22 7.65 -2.06
C GLU A 69 -8.91 8.45 -2.05
N LEU A 70 -7.91 7.98 -1.29
CA LEU A 70 -6.56 8.57 -1.27
C LEU A 70 -5.90 8.53 -2.65
N ALA A 71 -6.02 7.40 -3.36
CA ALA A 71 -5.53 7.23 -4.72
C ALA A 71 -6.18 8.21 -5.72
N GLY A 72 -7.50 8.40 -5.61
CA GLY A 72 -8.24 9.33 -6.46
C GLY A 72 -7.79 10.79 -6.34
N LYS A 73 -7.22 11.17 -5.19
CA LYS A 73 -6.69 12.52 -4.93
C LYS A 73 -5.21 12.67 -5.32
N GLY A 74 -4.44 11.59 -5.23
CA GLY A 74 -2.98 11.63 -5.33
C GLY A 74 -2.37 11.21 -6.67
N GLY A 75 -3.18 10.82 -7.67
CA GLY A 75 -2.69 10.38 -8.99
C GLY A 75 -1.91 9.06 -8.99
N LYS A 76 -1.74 8.42 -7.82
CA LYS A 76 -1.17 7.08 -7.66
C LYS A 76 -2.28 6.04 -7.55
N GLY A 77 -2.04 4.82 -8.00
CA GLY A 77 -2.99 3.71 -7.82
C GLY A 77 -3.09 3.24 -6.36
N TYR A 78 -4.28 2.81 -5.92
CA TYR A 78 -4.51 2.35 -4.53
C TYR A 78 -3.61 1.19 -4.13
N GLN A 79 -3.32 0.27 -5.06
CA GLN A 79 -2.41 -0.85 -4.79
C GLN A 79 -0.97 -0.37 -4.53
N THR A 80 -0.53 0.68 -5.22
CA THR A 80 0.79 1.29 -4.99
C THR A 80 0.85 1.89 -3.58
N LEU A 81 -0.21 2.60 -3.16
CA LEU A 81 -0.29 3.17 -1.81
C LEU A 81 -0.24 2.08 -0.74
N ILE A 82 -1.02 1.00 -0.89
CA ILE A 82 -0.99 -0.14 0.03
C ILE A 82 0.43 -0.70 0.14
N ASN A 83 1.10 -0.93 -0.99
CA ASN A 83 2.46 -1.46 -0.99
C ASN A 83 3.49 -0.51 -0.36
N GLU A 84 3.38 0.80 -0.58
CA GLU A 84 4.22 1.81 0.08
C GLU A 84 4.03 1.76 1.61
N THR A 85 2.78 1.76 2.08
CA THR A 85 2.46 1.66 3.51
C THR A 85 3.01 0.38 4.15
N LEU A 86 2.88 -0.76 3.47
CA LEU A 86 3.43 -2.03 3.97
C LEU A 86 4.97 -1.98 4.07
N ARG A 87 5.65 -1.32 3.14
CA ARG A 87 7.12 -1.14 3.19
C ARG A 87 7.55 -0.29 4.38
N ASP A 88 6.83 0.81 4.64
CA ASP A 88 7.12 1.69 5.77
C ASP A 88 6.95 0.95 7.10
N VAL A 89 5.86 0.18 7.23
CA VAL A 89 5.61 -0.65 8.41
C VAL A 89 6.72 -1.68 8.61
N VAL A 90 7.10 -2.43 7.57
CA VAL A 90 8.17 -3.43 7.67
C VAL A 90 9.51 -2.79 8.00
N SER A 91 9.82 -1.63 7.43
CA SER A 91 11.06 -0.89 7.70
C SER A 91 11.11 -0.38 9.13
N GLY A 92 9.98 0.10 9.65
CA GLY A 92 9.80 0.42 11.07
C GLY A 92 10.07 -0.82 11.93
N LEU A 93 9.33 -1.91 11.70
CA LEU A 93 9.44 -3.15 12.47
C LEU A 93 10.89 -3.68 12.49
N ALA A 94 11.58 -3.67 11.35
CA ALA A 94 12.97 -4.10 11.24
C ALA A 94 13.94 -3.19 12.02
N SER A 95 13.62 -1.90 12.12
CA SER A 95 14.39 -0.92 12.91
C SER A 95 14.02 -0.92 14.40
N GLY A 96 13.11 -1.80 14.84
CA GLY A 96 12.54 -1.75 16.18
C GLY A 96 11.77 -0.45 16.46
N ARG A 97 11.19 0.18 15.42
CA ARG A 97 10.43 1.43 15.49
C ARG A 97 9.04 1.28 14.85
N ASP A 98 8.08 2.13 15.18
CA ASP A 98 6.77 2.18 14.53
C ASP A 98 6.80 3.11 13.29
N THR A 99 5.64 3.23 12.63
CA THR A 99 5.46 4.09 11.45
C THR A 99 5.64 5.59 11.74
N GLN A 100 5.71 5.98 13.03
CA GLN A 100 5.97 7.35 13.49
C GLN A 100 7.40 7.53 14.01
N GLY A 101 8.24 6.50 13.95
CA GLY A 101 9.63 6.54 14.40
C GLY A 101 9.83 6.29 15.90
N ASN A 102 8.79 5.99 16.66
CA ASN A 102 8.90 5.63 18.07
C ASN A 102 9.40 4.19 18.21
N PRO A 103 10.18 3.84 19.25
CA PRO A 103 10.58 2.45 19.47
C PRO A 103 9.35 1.54 19.60
N ALA A 104 9.37 0.38 18.95
CA ALA A 104 8.29 -0.61 18.92
C ALA A 104 7.90 -1.10 20.33
N SER A 105 8.78 -0.92 21.31
CA SER A 105 8.54 -1.18 22.73
C SER A 105 7.47 -0.26 23.35
N ALA A 106 7.22 0.91 22.77
CA ALA A 106 6.16 1.83 23.20
C ALA A 106 4.75 1.24 23.04
N LYS A 107 4.55 0.36 22.05
CA LYS A 107 3.25 -0.30 21.82
C LYS A 107 2.94 -1.42 22.83
N LEU A 108 3.94 -1.94 23.53
CA LEU A 108 3.78 -2.95 24.59
C LEU A 108 3.86 -2.36 26.02
N GLY A 109 3.92 -1.03 26.16
CA GLY A 109 3.98 -0.38 27.48
C GLY A 109 5.34 -0.53 28.19
N PHE A 110 6.39 -0.90 27.45
CA PHE A 110 7.76 -0.93 27.93
C PHE A 110 8.53 0.23 27.29
N ASP A 111 8.37 1.43 27.84
CA ASP A 111 9.18 2.58 27.47
C ASP A 111 10.56 2.54 28.17
N GLU A 112 11.51 3.27 27.59
CA GLU A 112 12.87 3.38 28.12
C GLU A 112 12.88 4.01 29.53
N GLU A 113 11.91 4.88 29.82
CA GLU A 113 11.74 5.49 31.13
C GLU A 113 11.36 4.47 32.21
N ARG A 114 10.46 3.53 31.92
CA ARG A 114 10.09 2.44 32.84
C ARG A 114 11.26 1.52 33.09
N LEU A 115 12.05 1.20 32.06
CA LEU A 115 13.25 0.38 32.22
C LEU A 115 14.31 1.10 33.09
N ARG A 116 14.53 2.40 32.85
CA ARG A 116 15.42 3.23 33.67
C ARG A 116 14.92 3.37 35.10
N GLN A 117 13.61 3.49 35.31
CA GLN A 117 12.99 3.55 36.62
C GLN A 117 13.22 2.24 37.38
N VAL A 118 12.90 1.10 36.77
CA VAL A 118 13.09 -0.23 37.38
C VAL A 118 14.55 -0.48 37.71
N LEU A 119 15.48 -0.17 36.79
CA LEU A 119 16.92 -0.33 37.05
C LEU A 119 17.41 0.56 38.20
N ARG A 120 16.94 1.81 38.31
CA ARG A 120 17.27 2.70 39.44
C ARG A 120 16.73 2.17 40.76
N GLU A 121 15.50 1.67 40.78
CA GLU A 121 14.89 1.07 41.96
C GLU A 121 15.64 -0.21 42.40
N GLU A 122 16.01 -1.08 41.46
CA GLU A 122 16.79 -2.28 41.75
C GLU A 122 18.20 -1.96 42.24
N LEU A 123 18.89 -1.01 41.60
CA LEU A 123 20.22 -0.58 42.06
C LEU A 123 20.18 0.06 43.45
N ALA A 124 19.12 0.84 43.75
CA ALA A 124 18.92 1.40 45.08
C ALA A 124 18.67 0.30 46.12
N ARG A 125 17.80 -0.68 45.81
CA ARG A 125 17.56 -1.87 46.66
C ARG A 125 18.84 -2.65 46.92
N GLN A 126 19.64 -2.91 45.89
CA GLN A 126 20.91 -3.62 46.02
C GLN A 126 21.94 -2.83 46.84
N ARG A 127 22.01 -1.52 46.65
CA ARG A 127 22.89 -0.63 47.43
C ARG A 127 22.50 -0.60 48.90
N GLU A 128 21.20 -0.54 49.22
CA GLU A 128 20.72 -0.61 50.60
C GLU A 128 20.96 -1.97 51.25
N ALA A 129 20.74 -3.07 50.51
CA ALA A 129 21.05 -4.42 50.96
C ALA A 129 22.55 -4.59 51.23
N PHE A 130 23.40 -4.05 50.35
CA PHE A 130 24.86 -4.07 50.49
C PHE A 130 25.34 -3.25 51.70
N ILE A 131 24.76 -2.06 51.93
CA ILE A 131 25.07 -1.25 53.12
C ILE A 131 24.64 -1.95 54.40
N ARG A 132 23.45 -2.59 54.43
CA ARG A 132 23.03 -3.41 55.57
C ARG A 132 23.97 -4.58 55.83
N GLN A 133 24.48 -5.21 54.77
CA GLN A 133 25.41 -6.34 54.88
C GLN A 133 26.79 -5.91 55.40
N ILE A 134 27.24 -4.68 55.08
CA ILE A 134 28.48 -4.10 55.63
C ILE A 134 28.30 -3.64 57.09
N HIS A 135 27.08 -3.28 57.49
CA HIS A 135 26.78 -2.73 58.81
C HIS A 135 26.10 -3.72 59.77
N ASP A 136 26.16 -5.04 59.52
CA ASP A 136 25.74 -6.06 60.48
C ASP A 136 26.86 -6.25 61.53
N PRO A 137 26.71 -5.75 62.77
CA PRO A 137 27.68 -5.99 63.82
C PRO A 137 27.33 -7.33 64.45
N ARG A 138 27.80 -8.43 63.86
CA ARG A 138 27.85 -9.72 64.54
C ARG A 138 29.29 -10.10 64.81
N GLU A 139 29.57 -10.08 66.11
CA GLU A 139 30.76 -10.55 66.85
C GLU A 139 32.02 -9.67 66.79
#